data_AF-A0A679EK25-F1
#
_entry.id   AF-A0A679EK25-F1
#
_cell.length_a   1.000
_cell.length_b   1.000
_cell.length_c   1.000
_cell.angle_alpha   90.00
_cell.angle_beta   90.00
_cell.angle_gamma   90.00
#
_symmetry.space_group_name_H-M   'P 1'
#
loop_
_entity.id
_entity.type
_entity.pdbx_description
1 polymer ?
#
loop_
_entity_poly.entity_id
_entity_poly.type
_entity_poly.pdbx_seq_one_letter_code
_entity_poly.pdbx_strand_id
1 'polypeptide(L)'
;MKLDIEKCFSQLSTGTRTYKSAVYIKRSKLSSQLLSILQAKGLIISFRKINEANFCVIPRYFFGKESCKIQFFSKNLFLNYTYKSLLRLLKNKGPCVMILYNPWLGIVSHEKVLEKKEGGRLLCIIYY
;
A
#
# COMPACT_ATOMS: atom_id res chain seq x y z
N MET A 1 -3.17 -16.40 -9.31
CA MET A 1 -3.98 -15.18 -9.13
C MET A 1 -3.12 -14.11 -8.43
N LYS A 2 -2.38 -13.30 -9.21
CA LYS A 2 -1.69 -12.09 -8.71
C LYS A 2 -2.72 -11.24 -7.98
N LEU A 3 -2.41 -10.76 -6.78
CA LEU A 3 -3.32 -9.86 -6.07
C LEU A 3 -3.44 -8.58 -6.90
N ASP A 4 -4.65 -8.07 -7.12
CA ASP A 4 -4.88 -6.79 -7.81
C ASP A 4 -4.03 -5.66 -7.19
N ILE A 5 -3.70 -5.79 -5.91
CA ILE A 5 -2.81 -4.92 -5.12
C ILE A 5 -1.37 -4.92 -5.67
N GLU A 6 -0.77 -6.09 -5.92
CA GLU A 6 0.58 -6.20 -6.51
C GLU A 6 0.61 -5.53 -7.88
N LYS A 7 -0.46 -5.69 -8.67
CA LYS A 7 -0.60 -5.01 -9.96
C LYS A 7 -0.71 -3.49 -9.80
N CYS A 8 -1.52 -3.01 -8.86
CA CYS A 8 -1.63 -1.57 -8.56
C CYS A 8 -0.26 -0.98 -8.21
N PHE A 9 0.49 -1.64 -7.34
CA PHE A 9 1.81 -1.18 -6.94
C PHE A 9 2.86 -1.30 -8.04
N SER A 10 2.83 -2.36 -8.85
CA SER A 10 3.71 -2.49 -10.01
C SER A 10 3.44 -1.37 -11.01
N GLN A 11 2.18 -0.99 -11.25
CA GLN A 11 1.82 0.16 -12.08
C GLN A 11 2.32 1.48 -11.48
N LEU A 12 2.19 1.68 -10.16
CA LEU A 12 2.71 2.86 -9.47
C LEU A 12 4.23 2.95 -9.50
N SER A 13 4.93 1.85 -9.22
CA SER A 13 6.39 1.79 -9.28
C SER A 13 6.89 2.02 -10.70
N THR A 14 6.26 1.40 -11.70
CA THR A 14 6.63 1.66 -13.11
C THR A 14 6.38 3.11 -13.50
N GLY A 15 5.24 3.69 -13.10
CA GLY A 15 4.92 5.09 -13.38
C GLY A 15 5.85 6.08 -12.69
N THR A 16 6.29 5.79 -11.46
CA THR A 16 7.28 6.61 -10.75
C THR A 16 8.66 6.48 -11.39
N ARG A 17 9.14 5.28 -11.72
CA ARG A 17 10.43 5.09 -12.43
C ARG A 17 10.51 5.79 -13.78
N THR A 18 9.38 5.86 -14.47
CA THR A 18 9.27 6.50 -15.80
C THR A 18 8.83 7.96 -15.72
N TYR A 19 8.83 8.57 -14.54
CA TYR A 19 8.47 9.98 -14.31
C TYR A 19 7.12 10.39 -14.93
N LYS A 20 6.13 9.48 -14.93
CA LYS A 20 4.80 9.78 -15.46
C LYS A 20 4.08 10.77 -14.55
N SER A 21 3.58 11.86 -15.13
CA SER A 21 2.73 12.81 -14.42
C SER A 21 1.46 12.19 -13.84
N ALA A 22 0.98 11.08 -14.42
CA ALA A 22 -0.19 10.35 -13.94
C ALA A 22 -0.08 8.84 -14.19
N VAL A 23 -0.66 8.04 -13.30
CA VAL A 23 -0.77 6.58 -13.40
C VAL A 23 -2.24 6.18 -13.33
N TYR A 24 -2.68 5.33 -14.26
CA TYR A 24 -4.05 4.82 -14.30
C TYR A 24 -4.13 3.43 -13.67
N ILE A 25 -5.00 3.30 -12.68
CA ILE A 25 -5.18 2.06 -11.91
C ILE A 25 -6.63 1.61 -12.01
N LYS A 26 -6.86 0.32 -12.21
CA LYS A 26 -8.20 -0.26 -12.27
C LYS A 26 -8.95 -0.02 -10.96
N ARG A 27 -10.18 0.46 -11.06
CA ARG A 27 -11.07 0.71 -9.93
C ARG A 27 -11.53 -0.60 -9.31
N SER A 28 -11.34 -0.72 -8.01
CA SER A 28 -11.89 -1.75 -7.15
C SER A 28 -12.00 -1.21 -5.72
N LYS A 29 -12.77 -1.89 -4.86
CA LYS A 29 -12.84 -1.54 -3.43
C LYS A 29 -11.45 -1.57 -2.79
N LEU A 30 -10.66 -2.58 -3.15
CA LEU A 30 -9.30 -2.77 -2.68
C LEU A 30 -8.36 -1.66 -3.17
N SER A 31 -8.38 -1.30 -4.46
CA SER A 31 -7.52 -0.23 -4.98
C SER A 31 -7.88 1.13 -4.38
N SER A 32 -9.17 1.39 -4.13
CA SER A 32 -9.61 2.61 -3.42
C SER A 32 -9.05 2.71 -2.00
N GLN A 33 -9.18 1.64 -1.20
CA GLN A 33 -8.63 1.58 0.17
C GLN A 33 -7.12 1.76 0.18
N LEU A 34 -6.43 1.09 -0.75
CA LEU A 34 -4.99 1.20 -0.89
C LEU A 34 -4.55 2.62 -1.22
N LEU A 35 -5.14 3.24 -2.25
CA LEU A 35 -4.78 4.59 -2.68
C LEU A 35 -5.06 5.63 -1.59
N SER A 36 -6.14 5.46 -0.83
CA SER A 36 -6.42 6.30 0.34
C SER A 36 -5.31 6.22 1.39
N ILE A 37 -4.80 5.02 1.70
CA ILE A 37 -3.67 4.84 2.61
C ILE A 37 -2.41 5.51 2.05
N LEU A 38 -2.10 5.30 0.76
CA LEU A 38 -0.91 5.88 0.14
C LEU A 38 -0.95 7.42 0.13
N GLN A 39 -2.13 8.01 -0.11
CA GLN A 39 -2.30 9.47 -0.06
C GLN A 39 -2.15 10.00 1.36
N ALA A 40 -2.77 9.35 2.35
CA ALA A 40 -2.65 9.74 3.76
C ALA A 40 -1.20 9.67 4.27
N LYS A 41 -0.39 8.76 3.70
CA LYS A 41 1.04 8.61 4.02
C LYS A 41 1.96 9.47 3.17
N GLY A 42 1.41 10.33 2.30
CA GLY A 42 2.18 11.22 1.44
C GLY A 42 2.99 10.51 0.36
N LEU A 43 2.72 9.23 0.08
CA LEU A 43 3.42 8.45 -0.96
C LEU A 43 2.92 8.79 -2.37
N ILE A 44 1.68 9.27 -2.47
CA ILE A 44 1.11 9.88 -3.67
C ILE A 44 0.60 11.28 -3.33
N ILE A 45 0.48 12.14 -4.33
CA ILE A 45 -0.07 13.48 -4.14
C ILE A 45 -1.60 13.38 -4.00
N SER A 46 -2.24 12.71 -4.94
CA SER A 46 -3.70 12.55 -4.97
C SER A 46 -4.11 11.41 -5.88
N PHE A 47 -5.37 10.96 -5.73
CA PHE A 47 -6.03 10.14 -6.74
C PHE A 47 -7.48 10.59 -6.93
N ARG A 48 -8.01 10.42 -8.15
CA ARG A 48 -9.40 10.74 -8.48
C ARG A 48 -10.02 9.72 -9.43
N LYS A 49 -11.34 9.54 -9.35
CA LYS A 49 -12.09 8.76 -10.33
C LYS A 49 -12.11 9.55 -11.64
N ILE A 50 -11.70 8.93 -12.75
CA ILE A 50 -11.86 9.53 -14.09
C ILE A 50 -13.03 8.90 -14.82
N ASN A 51 -13.21 7.58 -14.68
CA ASN A 51 -14.33 6.86 -15.27
C ASN A 51 -14.75 5.70 -14.37
N GLU A 52 -15.70 4.88 -14.84
CA GLU A 52 -16.18 3.73 -14.07
C GLU A 52 -15.13 2.63 -13.89
N ALA A 53 -14.12 2.59 -14.76
CA ALA A 53 -13.13 1.53 -14.81
C ALA A 53 -11.83 1.87 -14.06
N ASN A 54 -11.45 3.15 -13.94
CA ASN A 54 -10.11 3.56 -13.53
C ASN A 54 -10.08 4.77 -12.57
N PHE A 55 -9.11 4.71 -11.68
CA PHE A 55 -8.55 5.85 -10.96
C PHE A 55 -7.39 6.44 -11.73
N CYS A 56 -7.24 7.76 -11.65
CA CYS A 56 -6.02 8.47 -12.01
C CYS A 56 -5.30 8.86 -10.74
N VAL A 57 -4.02 8.52 -10.66
CA VAL A 57 -3.16 8.73 -9.51
C VAL A 57 -2.03 9.64 -9.90
N ILE A 58 -1.80 10.68 -9.10
CA ILE A 58 -0.68 11.60 -9.26
C ILE A 58 0.44 11.15 -8.31
N PRO A 59 1.53 10.57 -8.84
CA PRO A 59 2.65 10.14 -8.01
C PRO A 59 3.38 11.33 -7.38
N ARG A 60 4.03 11.10 -6.24
CA ARG A 60 4.92 12.07 -5.61
C ARG A 60 6.38 11.72 -5.96
N TYR A 61 7.17 12.75 -6.26
CA TYR A 61 8.60 12.64 -6.52
C TYR A 61 9.37 13.46 -5.49
N PHE A 62 10.42 12.88 -4.90
CA PHE A 62 11.36 13.61 -4.05
C PHE A 62 12.72 13.67 -4.76
N PHE A 63 13.21 14.87 -5.05
CA PHE A 63 14.55 15.13 -5.60
C PHE A 63 14.97 14.22 -6.77
N GLY A 64 14.05 13.88 -7.67
CA GLY A 64 14.35 13.03 -8.84
C GLY A 64 14.68 11.58 -8.51
N LYS A 65 14.31 11.06 -7.33
CA LYS A 65 14.44 9.64 -6.96
C LYS A 65 13.11 9.05 -6.51
N GLU A 66 12.98 7.72 -6.62
CA GLU A 66 11.84 6.99 -6.03
C GLU A 66 11.76 7.32 -4.53
N SER A 67 10.57 7.74 -4.08
CA SER A 67 10.34 8.21 -2.71
C SER A 67 10.36 7.10 -1.66
N CYS A 68 10.30 5.84 -2.08
CA CYS A 68 10.13 4.72 -1.17
C CYS A 68 10.51 3.39 -1.84
N LYS A 69 11.04 2.46 -1.05
CA LYS A 69 11.25 1.06 -1.46
C LYS A 69 10.09 0.21 -0.96
N ILE A 70 9.45 -0.53 -1.85
CA ILE A 70 8.30 -1.38 -1.50
C ILE A 70 8.69 -2.85 -1.56
N GLN A 71 8.49 -3.56 -0.44
CA GLN A 71 8.67 -4.99 -0.33
C GLN A 71 7.31 -5.68 -0.29
N PHE A 72 7.01 -6.46 -1.33
CA PHE A 72 5.82 -7.30 -1.40
C PHE A 72 6.06 -8.65 -0.73
N PHE A 73 5.04 -9.14 -0.02
CA PHE A 73 5.00 -10.50 0.48
C PHE A 73 4.07 -11.31 -0.40
N SER A 74 4.57 -12.45 -0.91
CA SER A 74 3.82 -13.26 -1.86
C SER A 74 2.54 -13.83 -1.26
N LYS A 75 1.58 -14.17 -2.13
CA LYS A 75 0.33 -14.84 -1.74
C LYS A 75 0.53 -16.18 -1.01
N ASN A 76 1.71 -16.77 -1.05
CA ASN A 76 2.01 -18.05 -0.39
C ASN A 76 2.74 -17.87 0.94
N LEU A 77 3.30 -16.69 1.20
CA LEU A 77 3.80 -16.32 2.53
C LEU A 77 2.60 -15.92 3.38
N PHE A 78 1.98 -16.90 4.04
CA PHE A 78 0.93 -16.70 5.04
C PHE A 78 1.49 -16.06 6.32
N LEU A 79 2.04 -14.84 6.21
CA LEU A 79 2.45 -14.07 7.37
C LEU A 79 1.23 -13.35 7.94
N ASN A 80 0.41 -14.13 8.64
CA ASN A 80 -0.63 -13.60 9.51
C ASN A 80 0.02 -13.12 10.80
N TYR A 81 0.03 -11.80 10.99
CA TYR A 81 0.48 -11.21 12.23
C TYR A 81 -0.69 -11.06 13.19
N THR A 82 -0.53 -11.56 14.41
CA THR A 82 -1.37 -11.15 15.52
C THR A 82 -0.98 -9.74 15.96
N TYR A 83 -1.83 -9.08 16.73
CA TYR A 83 -1.51 -7.79 17.34
C TYR A 83 -0.13 -7.77 18.02
N LYS A 84 0.16 -8.78 18.85
CA LYS A 84 1.43 -8.90 19.59
C LYS A 84 2.63 -9.07 18.65
N SER A 85 2.50 -9.87 17.59
CA SER A 85 3.63 -10.06 16.65
C SER A 85 3.84 -8.85 15.74
N LEU A 86 2.78 -8.13 15.36
CA LEU A 86 2.87 -6.88 14.61
C LEU A 86 3.58 -5.78 15.42
N LEU A 87 3.23 -5.63 16.71
CA LEU A 87 3.93 -4.70 17.61
C LEU A 87 5.42 -5.00 17.72
N ARG A 88 5.79 -6.27 17.87
CA ARG A 88 7.20 -6.69 17.95
C ARG A 88 7.93 -6.38 16.64
N LEU A 89 7.29 -6.63 15.50
CA LEU A 89 7.86 -6.35 14.19
C LEU A 89 8.17 -4.85 14.01
N LEU A 90 7.23 -3.97 14.40
CA LEU A 90 7.41 -2.52 14.29
C LEU A 90 8.56 -2.00 15.15
N LYS A 91 8.73 -2.54 16.36
CA LYS A 91 9.88 -2.20 17.22
C LYS A 91 11.23 -2.51 16.57
N ASN A 92 11.29 -3.50 15.69
CA ASN A 92 12.55 -3.97 15.08
C ASN A 92 12.82 -3.39 13.68
N LYS A 93 11.80 -2.92 12.95
CA LYS A 93 11.89 -2.59 11.51
C LYS A 93 12.25 -1.13 11.19
N GLY A 94 12.25 -0.23 12.19
CA GLY A 94 12.42 1.21 11.95
C GLY A 94 11.19 1.86 11.29
N PRO A 95 11.29 3.12 10.83
CA PRO A 95 10.17 3.86 10.26
C PRO A 95 9.73 3.24 8.92
N CYS A 96 8.53 2.64 8.90
CA CYS A 96 7.97 2.03 7.71
C CYS A 96 6.44 2.05 7.73
N VAL A 97 5.83 1.98 6.54
CA VAL A 97 4.39 1.79 6.39
C VAL A 97 4.13 0.34 6.01
N MET A 98 3.51 -0.40 6.93
CA MET A 98 3.01 -1.74 6.64
C MET A 98 1.54 -1.68 6.23
N ILE A 99 1.20 -2.38 5.15
CA ILE A 99 -0.17 -2.55 4.68
C ILE A 99 -0.57 -4.01 4.89
N LEU A 100 -1.71 -4.20 5.53
CA LEU A 100 -2.27 -5.50 5.87
C LEU A 100 -3.64 -5.68 5.23
N TYR A 101 -4.00 -6.94 5.02
CA TYR A 101 -5.36 -7.38 4.77
C TYR A 101 -5.95 -7.94 6.06
N ASN A 102 -7.09 -7.41 6.48
CA ASN A 102 -7.89 -7.94 7.56
C ASN A 102 -9.27 -8.35 7.00
N PRO A 103 -9.79 -9.55 7.30
CA PRO A 103 -11.07 -10.02 6.73
C PRO A 103 -12.27 -9.08 6.97
N TRP A 104 -12.27 -8.38 8.10
CA TRP A 104 -13.36 -7.49 8.51
C TRP A 104 -13.18 -6.07 7.98
N LEU A 105 -11.93 -5.59 7.90
CA LEU A 105 -11.61 -4.20 7.56
C LEU A 105 -11.17 -4.00 6.10
N GLY A 106 -10.84 -5.08 5.39
CA GLY A 106 -10.23 -5.03 4.07
C GLY A 106 -8.75 -4.64 4.13
N ILE A 107 -8.31 -3.76 3.23
CA ILE A 107 -6.93 -3.25 3.20
C ILE A 107 -6.78 -2.08 4.17
N VAL A 108 -5.81 -2.19 5.05
CA VAL A 108 -5.60 -1.26 6.17
C VAL A 108 -4.10 -1.06 6.45
N SER A 109 -3.73 0.11 6.98
CA SER A 109 -2.40 0.35 7.52
C SER A 109 -2.24 -0.32 8.88
N HIS A 110 -1.02 -0.68 9.27
CA HIS A 110 -0.74 -1.25 10.58
C HIS A 110 -1.28 -0.41 11.74
N GLU A 111 -1.15 0.91 11.70
CA GLU A 111 -1.67 1.83 12.72
C GLU A 111 -3.15 1.57 13.01
N LYS A 112 -3.96 1.49 11.95
CA LYS A 112 -5.41 1.29 12.06
C LYS A 112 -5.79 -0.08 12.62
N VAL A 113 -4.96 -1.10 12.38
CA VAL A 113 -5.18 -2.44 12.95
C VAL A 113 -4.76 -2.48 14.42
N LEU A 114 -3.67 -1.78 14.77
CA LEU A 114 -3.18 -1.70 16.14
C LEU A 114 -4.12 -0.90 17.05
N GLU A 115 -4.73 0.18 16.54
CA GLU A 115 -5.78 0.94 17.24
C GLU A 115 -6.93 0.02 17.69
N LYS A 116 -7.28 -0.94 16.83
CA LYS A 116 -8.34 -1.93 17.09
C LYS A 116 -7.87 -3.15 17.88
N LYS A 117 -6.59 -3.20 18.27
CA LYS A 117 -5.95 -4.38 18.91
C LYS A 117 -6.08 -5.65 18.08
N GLU A 118 -6.13 -5.51 16.76
CA GLU A 118 -6.29 -6.62 15.82
C GLU A 118 -4.96 -7.01 15.16
N GLY A 119 -5.02 -8.09 14.39
CA GLY A 119 -3.96 -8.54 13.50
C GLY A 119 -4.38 -8.45 12.03
N GLY A 120 -3.53 -8.97 11.16
CA GLY A 120 -3.84 -9.05 9.74
C GLY A 120 -2.78 -9.80 8.98
N ARG A 121 -3.12 -10.12 7.74
CA ARG A 121 -2.19 -10.67 6.78
C ARG A 121 -1.34 -9.54 6.21
N LEU A 122 -0.02 -9.59 6.42
CA LEU A 122 0.88 -8.59 5.85
C LEU A 122 0.92 -8.72 4.33
N LEU A 123 0.69 -7.62 3.61
CA LEU A 123 0.72 -7.58 2.15
C LEU A 123 2.01 -6.94 1.63
N CYS A 124 2.39 -5.79 2.20
CA CYS A 124 3.63 -5.13 1.85
C CYS A 124 4.15 -4.26 3.00
N ILE A 125 5.45 -3.99 2.95
CA ILE A 125 6.13 -2.99 3.77
C ILE A 125 6.73 -1.95 2.83
N ILE A 126 6.49 -0.69 3.13
CA ILE A 126 7.04 0.47 2.42
C ILE A 126 8.07 1.12 3.33
N TYR A 127 9.31 1.18 2.86
CA TYR A 127 10.42 1.84 3.54
C TYR A 127 10.66 3.21 2.92
N TYR A 128 10.96 4.19 3.77
CA TYR A 128 11.38 5.53 3.39
C TYR A 128 12.89 5.58 3.19
#